data_AF-A0A087UIL8-F1
#
_entry.id   AF-A0A087UIL8-F1
#
_cell.length_a   1.000
_cell.length_b   1.000
_cell.length_c   1.000
_cell.angle_alpha   90.00
_cell.angle_beta   90.00
_cell.angle_gamma   90.00
#
_symmetry.space_group_name_H-M   'P 1'
#
loop_
_entity.id
_entity.type
_entity.pdbx_description
1 polymer ?
#
loop_
_entity_poly.entity_id
_entity_poly.type
_entity_poly.pdbx_seq_one_letter_code
_entity_poly.pdbx_strand_id
1 'polypeptide(L)' 'MTIVKKLKARKAPGFDGISNQALKMLPKNYLVLICNIINSCLRKNYFPQQWKHAHIVTFLKPGKNPKDVNSYR' A
#
# COMPACT_ATOMS: atom_id res chain seq x y z
N MET A 1 -10.34 15.72 -5.18
CA MET A 1 -10.61 14.26 -5.26
C MET A 1 -9.64 13.59 -6.23
N THR A 2 -8.34 13.72 -5.93
CA THR A 2 -7.28 13.68 -6.95
C THR A 2 -6.21 12.63 -6.64
N ILE A 3 -6.21 12.05 -5.43
CA ILE A 3 -5.17 11.12 -4.96
C ILE A 3 -5.36 9.73 -5.59
N VAL A 4 -6.56 9.16 -5.53
CA VAL A 4 -6.86 7.82 -6.09
C VAL A 4 -6.56 7.77 -7.59
N LYS A 5 -6.87 8.83 -8.34
CA LYS A 5 -6.56 8.92 -9.78
C LYS A 5 -5.05 8.88 -10.07
N LYS A 6 -4.23 9.46 -9.19
CA LYS A 6 -2.76 9.49 -9.30
C LYS A 6 -2.08 8.16 -8.95
N LEU A 7 -2.79 7.20 -8.34
CA LEU A 7 -2.24 5.88 -8.04
C LEU A 7 -1.79 5.15 -9.32
N LYS A 8 -0.62 4.51 -9.30
CA LYS A 8 -0.17 3.68 -10.43
C LYS A 8 -0.93 2.35 -10.41
N ALA A 9 -1.70 2.05 -11.45
CA ALA A 9 -2.58 0.88 -11.48
C ALA A 9 -1.84 -0.46 -11.38
N ARG A 10 -0.63 -0.55 -11.96
CA ARG A 10 0.18 -1.78 -12.04
C ARG A 10 1.13 -1.99 -10.85
N LYS A 11 0.84 -1.36 -9.71
CA LYS A 11 1.56 -1.67 -8.47
C LYS A 11 0.97 -2.94 -7.86
N ALA A 12 1.83 -3.76 -7.26
CA ALA A 12 1.38 -4.91 -6.50
C ALA A 12 0.43 -4.45 -5.38
N PRO A 13 -0.65 -5.20 -5.11
CA PRO A 13 -1.52 -4.92 -3.97
C PRO A 13 -0.76 -5.09 -2.66
N GLY A 14 -1.29 -4.51 -1.59
CA GLY A 14 -0.82 -4.78 -0.24
C GLY A 14 -1.18 -6.19 0.22
N PHE A 15 -0.93 -6.47 1.50
CA PHE A 15 -1.31 -7.74 2.15
C PHE A 15 -2.83 -8.03 2.06
N ASP A 16 -3.65 -6.99 1.93
CA ASP A 16 -5.10 -7.09 1.78
C ASP A 16 -5.57 -7.57 0.39
N GLY A 17 -4.67 -7.67 -0.59
CA GLY A 17 -5.01 -8.03 -1.97
C GLY A 17 -5.74 -6.94 -2.75
N ILE A 18 -5.96 -5.75 -2.19
CA ILE A 18 -6.69 -4.67 -2.85
C ILE A 18 -5.76 -3.92 -3.79
N SER A 19 -6.02 -4.01 -5.10
CA SER A 19 -5.21 -3.34 -6.11
C SER A 19 -5.56 -1.85 -6.24
N ASN A 20 -4.60 -1.06 -6.71
CA ASN A 20 -4.85 0.34 -7.08
C ASN A 20 -5.91 0.48 -8.19
N GLN A 21 -6.08 -0.55 -9.02
CA GLN A 21 -7.12 -0.57 -10.05
C GLN A 21 -8.50 -0.73 -9.42
N ALA A 22 -8.65 -1.63 -8.45
CA ALA A 22 -9.90 -1.77 -7.68
C ALA A 22 -10.28 -0.44 -7.01
N LEU A 23 -9.33 0.24 -6.35
CA LEU A 23 -9.58 1.55 -5.73
C LEU A 23 -10.05 2.61 -6.74
N LYS A 24 -9.53 2.60 -7.97
CA LYS A 24 -9.97 3.52 -9.03
C LYS A 24 -11.37 3.25 -9.55
N MET A 25 -11.85 2.00 -9.44
CA MET A 25 -13.18 1.59 -9.87
C MET A 25 -14.25 1.84 -8.81
N LEU A 26 -13.86 2.16 -7.57
CA LEU A 26 -14.81 2.43 -6.50
C LEU A 26 -15.66 3.68 -6.79
N PRO A 27 -16.97 3.61 -6.54
CA PRO A 27 -17.83 4.79 -6.60
C PRO A 27 -17.42 5.86 -5.58
N LYS A 28 -17.78 7.11 -5.88
CA LYS A 28 -17.35 8.29 -5.11
C LYS A 28 -17.70 8.22 -3.62
N ASN A 29 -18.87 7.72 -3.27
CA ASN A 29 -19.34 7.58 -1.88
C ASN A 29 -18.46 6.63 -1.06
N TYR A 30 -18.00 5.52 -1.64
CA TYR A 30 -17.07 4.60 -0.96
C TYR A 30 -15.71 5.24 -0.73
N LEU A 31 -15.19 6.01 -1.69
CA LEU A 31 -13.95 6.76 -1.49
C LEU A 31 -14.06 7.80 -0.37
N VAL A 32 -15.22 8.45 -0.24
CA VAL A 32 -15.49 9.37 0.87
C VAL A 32 -15.54 8.62 2.21
N LEU A 33 -16.19 7.46 2.26
CA LEU A 33 -16.24 6.63 3.46
C LEU A 33 -14.83 6.23 3.93
N ILE A 34 -13.99 5.70 3.02
CA ILE A 34 -12.61 5.32 3.33
C ILE A 34 -11.80 6.53 3.83
N CYS A 35 -11.95 7.68 3.17
CA CYS A 35 -11.30 8.93 3.59
C CYS A 35 -11.69 9.32 5.02
N ASN A 36 -12.99 9.22 5.36
CA ASN A 36 -13.49 9.55 6.69
C ASN A 36 -12.93 8.61 7.76
N ILE A 37 -12.81 7.31 7.45
CA ILE A 37 -12.19 6.32 8.34
C ILE A 37 -10.72 6.68 8.59
N ILE A 38 -9.94 6.89 7.53
CA ILE A 38 -8.51 7.25 7.64
C ILE A 38 -8.34 8.54 8.45
N ASN A 39 -9.12 9.57 8.17
CA ASN A 39 -9.06 10.83 8.89
C ASN A 39 -9.46 10.68 10.37
N SER A 40 -10.41 9.79 10.68
CA SER A 40 -10.80 9.47 12.06
C SER A 40 -9.66 8.78 12.81
N CYS A 41 -8.99 7.82 12.18
CA CYS A 41 -7.80 7.16 12.72
C CYS A 41 -6.71 8.19 13.06
N LEU A 42 -6.40 9.09 12.13
CA LEU A 42 -5.40 10.15 12.33
C LEU A 42 -5.77 11.10 13.48
N ARG A 43 -7.01 11.60 13.53
CA ARG A 43 -7.46 12.49 14.63
C ARG A 43 -7.39 11.83 16.01
N LYS A 44 -7.58 10.51 16.06
CA LYS A 44 -7.53 9.73 17.31
C LYS A 44 -6.14 9.21 17.64
N ASN A 45 -5.11 9.54 16.84
CA ASN A 45 -3.77 8.95 16.92
C ASN A 45 -3.80 7.40 16.91
N TYR A 46 -4.81 6.83 16.25
CA TYR A 46 -5.01 5.40 16.16
C TYR A 46 -4.43 4.87 14.85
N PHE A 47 -3.57 3.87 14.95
CA PHE A 47 -3.00 3.18 13.80
C PHE A 47 -3.41 1.71 13.84
N PRO A 48 -4.24 1.24 12.90
CA PRO A 48 -4.64 -0.16 12.81
C PRO A 48 -3.44 -1.10 12.83
N GLN A 49 -3.57 -2.24 13.51
CA GLN A 49 -2.49 -3.23 13.60
C GLN A 49 -2.05 -3.71 12.21
N GLN A 50 -2.98 -3.82 11.26
CA GLN A 50 -2.73 -4.18 9.88
C GLN A 50 -1.80 -3.20 9.17
N TRP A 51 -1.83 -1.90 9.51
CA TRP A 51 -0.93 -0.90 8.91
C TRP A 51 0.51 -1.04 9.42
N LYS A 52 0.71 -1.69 10.57
CA LYS A 52 2.02 -1.96 11.16
C LYS A 52 2.64 -3.26 10.63
N HIS A 53 1.90 -4.01 9.82
CA HIS A 53 2.37 -5.24 9.22
C HIS A 53 2.89 -4.98 7.80
N ALA A 54 4.12 -5.40 7.51
CA ALA A 54 4.73 -5.25 6.19
C ALA A 54 5.23 -6.61 5.69
N HIS A 55 4.86 -6.95 4.45
CA HIS A 55 5.39 -8.12 3.75
C HIS A 55 6.53 -7.69 2.84
N ILE A 56 7.75 -8.10 3.18
CA ILE A 56 8.97 -7.73 2.44
C ILE A 56 9.37 -8.90 1.53
N VAL A 57 9.35 -8.66 0.22
CA VAL A 57 9.91 -9.59 -0.76
C VAL A 57 11.20 -8.98 -1.29
N THR A 58 12.32 -9.60 -0.98
CA THR A 58 13.62 -9.12 -1.42
C THR A 58 14.02 -9.74 -2.75
N PHE A 59 14.67 -8.95 -3.61
CA PHE A 59 15.23 -9.42 -4.88
C PHE A 59 16.74 -9.26 -4.88
N LEU A 60 17.45 -10.31 -5.29
CA LEU A 60 18.89 -10.24 -5.48
C LEU A 60 19.22 -9.24 -6.61
N LYS A 61 20.11 -8.29 -6.33
CA LYS A 61 20.64 -7.37 -7.34
C LYS A 61 21.49 -8.17 -8.35
N PRO A 62 21.34 -7.90 -9.67
CA PRO A 62 22.13 -8.60 -10.67
C PRO A 62 23.64 -8.53 -10.41
N GLY A 63 24.34 -9.66 -10.51
CA GLY A 63 25.79 -9.74 -10.34
C GLY A 63 26.32 -9.55 -8.91
N LYS A 64 25.46 -9.52 -7.89
CA LYS A 64 25.87 -9.41 -6.47
C LYS A 64 25.88 -10.77 -5.77
N ASN A 65 26.68 -10.87 -4.71
CA ASN A 65 26.87 -12.10 -3.94
C ASN A 65 25.58 -12.46 -3.14
N PRO A 66 24.96 -13.63 -3.37
CA PRO A 66 23.75 -14.04 -2.63
C PRO A 66 23.96 -14.21 -1.11
N LYS A 67 25.20 -14.35 -0.64
CA LYS A 67 25.49 -14.50 0.80
C LYS A 67 25.61 -13.17 1.56
N ASP A 68 25.65 -12.03 0.85
CA ASP A 68 25.71 -10.71 1.46
C ASP A 68 24.29 -10.10 1.52
N VAL A 69 23.86 -9.72 2.72
CA VAL A 69 22.55 -9.11 2.97
C VAL A 69 22.38 -7.81 2.16
N ASN A 70 23.46 -7.07 1.91
CA ASN A 70 23.42 -5.82 1.15
C ASN A 70 23.18 -6.04 -0.36
N SER A 71 23.27 -7.28 -0.83
CA SER A 71 23.00 -7.66 -2.22
C SER A 71 21.52 -7.65 -2.59
N TYR A 72 20.63 -7.53 -1.61
CA TYR A 72 19.18 -7.58 -1.82
C TYR A 72 18.58 -6.16 -1.85
N ARG A 73 17.43 -6.02 -2.53
CA ARG A 73 16.59 -4.82 -2.57
C ARG A 73 15.15 -5.15 -2.25
#